data_AF-A0A8I2A697-F1
#
_entry.id   AF-A0A8I2A697-F1
#
_cell.length_a   1.000
_cell.length_b   1.000
_cell.length_c   1.000
_cell.angle_alpha   90.00
_cell.angle_beta   90.00
_cell.angle_gamma   90.00
#
_symmetry.space_group_name_H-M   'P 1'
#
loop_
_entity.id
_entity.type
_entity.pdbx_description
1 polymer ?
#
loop_
_entity_poly.entity_id
_entity_poly.type
_entity_poly.pdbx_seq_one_letter_code
_entity_poly.pdbx_strand_id
1 'polypeptide(L)'
;MQVTHWAFSRVSHYSQNAINEFLAADEADAFIVAYALGDISTRTIVTQEVSRPEMKSKIKIPEPCNAFNVRYIRAMEMFRELGETF
;
A
#
# COMPACT_ATOMS: atom_id res chain seq x y z
N MET A 1 3.50 -13.37 7.93
CA MET A 1 3.95 -12.52 6.80
C MET A 1 2.93 -12.55 5.66
N GLN A 2 1.75 -11.95 5.86
CA GLN A 2 0.65 -12.00 4.88
C GLN A 2 0.92 -11.12 3.64
N VAL A 3 1.51 -9.93 3.84
CA VAL A 3 1.88 -9.00 2.77
C VAL A 3 2.94 -9.60 1.83
N THR A 4 3.95 -10.25 2.39
CA THR A 4 4.99 -10.96 1.62
C THR A 4 4.41 -12.06 0.74
N HIS A 5 3.56 -12.93 1.29
CA HIS A 5 2.92 -13.99 0.51
C HIS A 5 2.04 -13.44 -0.62
N TRP A 6 1.34 -12.33 -0.38
CA TRP A 6 0.57 -11.66 -1.42
C TRP A 6 1.47 -11.07 -2.52
N ALA A 7 2.59 -10.43 -2.17
CA ALA A 7 3.50 -9.89 -3.17
C ALA A 7 4.03 -11.00 -4.10
N PHE A 8 4.43 -12.15 -3.53
CA PHE A 8 4.87 -13.30 -4.30
C PHE A 8 3.76 -14.01 -5.09
N SER A 9 2.49 -13.93 -4.66
CA SER A 9 1.38 -14.48 -5.46
C SER A 9 1.13 -13.68 -6.75
N ARG A 10 1.73 -12.49 -6.88
CA ARG A 10 1.60 -11.57 -8.01
C ARG A 10 2.80 -11.59 -8.98
N VAL A 11 3.68 -12.60 -8.91
CA VAL A 11 4.84 -12.76 -9.82
C VAL A 11 4.48 -12.88 -11.30
N SER A 12 3.25 -13.28 -11.64
CA SER A 12 2.76 -13.30 -13.03
C SER A 12 2.44 -11.90 -13.57
N HIS A 13 2.29 -10.92 -12.68
CA HIS A 13 1.92 -9.55 -13.00
C HIS A 13 3.10 -8.58 -12.79
N TYR A 14 3.73 -8.59 -11.62
CA TYR A 14 4.86 -7.73 -11.28
C TYR A 14 6.19 -8.36 -11.68
N SER A 15 7.16 -7.53 -12.06
CA SER A 15 8.54 -7.99 -12.22
C SER A 15 9.13 -8.42 -10.88
N GLN A 16 10.10 -9.33 -10.90
CA GLN A 16 10.81 -9.72 -9.68
C GLN A 16 11.48 -8.51 -9.01
N ASN A 17 11.96 -7.55 -9.80
CA ASN A 17 12.52 -6.31 -9.26
C ASN A 17 11.49 -5.50 -8.48
N ALA A 18 10.26 -5.37 -8.99
CA ALA A 18 9.19 -4.66 -8.31
C ALA A 18 8.79 -5.32 -6.98
N ILE A 19 8.77 -6.66 -6.94
CA ILE A 19 8.50 -7.43 -5.72
C ILE A 19 9.65 -7.24 -4.71
N ASN A 20 10.90 -7.30 -5.19
CA ASN A 20 12.07 -7.14 -4.34
C ASN A 20 12.14 -5.72 -3.75
N GLU A 21 11.89 -4.68 -4.56
CA GLU A 21 11.82 -3.29 -4.13
C GLU A 21 10.75 -3.11 -3.05
N PHE A 22 9.51 -3.53 -3.32
CA PHE A 22 8.42 -3.42 -2.35
C PHE A 22 8.71 -4.12 -1.00
N LEU A 23 9.45 -5.22 -1.03
CA LEU A 23 9.84 -6.01 0.16
C LEU A 23 11.22 -5.64 0.72
N ALA A 24 11.90 -4.65 0.14
CA ALA A 24 13.25 -4.30 0.54
C ALA A 24 13.24 -3.74 1.97
N ALA A 25 14.29 -4.02 2.74
CA ALA A 25 14.34 -3.63 4.16
C ALA A 25 14.48 -2.10 4.35
N ASP A 26 14.97 -1.42 3.32
CA ASP A 26 15.07 0.04 3.19
C ASP A 26 13.79 0.69 2.63
N GLU A 27 12.85 -0.11 2.12
CA GLU A 27 11.55 0.35 1.64
C GLU A 27 10.47 0.19 2.71
N ALA A 28 9.69 1.25 2.94
CA ALA A 28 8.70 1.27 4.01
C ALA A 28 7.35 0.65 3.59
N ASP A 29 7.11 0.49 2.29
CA ASP A 29 5.78 0.19 1.73
C ASP A 29 5.18 -1.11 2.29
N ALA A 30 5.92 -2.23 2.22
CA ALA A 30 5.43 -3.49 2.75
C ALA A 30 5.22 -3.47 4.26
N PHE A 31 6.07 -2.76 5.00
CA PHE A 31 5.96 -2.64 6.45
C PHE A 31 4.73 -1.83 6.86
N ILE A 32 4.49 -0.67 6.23
CA ILE A 32 3.34 0.20 6.53
C ILE A 32 2.03 -0.54 6.26
N VAL A 33 1.95 -1.28 5.15
CA VAL A 33 0.78 -2.12 4.84
C VAL A 33 0.59 -3.21 5.88
N ALA A 34 1.66 -3.93 6.26
CA ALA A 34 1.59 -4.99 7.25
C ALA A 34 1.17 -4.45 8.63
N TYR A 35 1.64 -3.26 8.98
CA TYR A 35 1.26 -2.56 10.19
C TYR A 35 -0.24 -2.21 10.16
N ALA A 36 -0.74 -1.59 9.10
CA ALA A 36 -2.17 -1.26 8.99
C ALA A 36 -3.06 -2.52 9.02
N LEU A 37 -2.61 -3.60 8.38
CA LEU A 37 -3.30 -4.89 8.36
C LEU A 37 -3.51 -5.49 9.78
N GLY A 38 -2.64 -5.14 10.74
CA GLY A 38 -2.78 -5.58 12.12
C GLY A 38 -4.00 -5.04 12.86
N ASP A 39 -4.58 -3.92 12.40
CA ASP A 39 -5.81 -3.35 12.96
C ASP A 39 -6.54 -2.47 11.91
N ILE A 40 -7.22 -3.13 10.97
CA ILE A 40 -7.84 -2.48 9.81
C ILE A 40 -9.01 -1.56 10.21
N SER A 41 -9.64 -1.78 11.36
CA SER A 41 -10.79 -0.96 11.79
C SER A 41 -10.38 0.40 12.32
N THR A 42 -9.13 0.56 12.77
CA THR A 42 -8.62 1.82 13.36
C THR A 42 -7.53 2.49 12.54
N ARG A 43 -6.84 1.74 11.66
CA ARG A 43 -5.68 2.24 10.92
C ARG A 43 -6.04 2.66 9.50
N THR A 44 -5.57 3.84 9.12
CA THR A 44 -5.68 4.38 7.76
C THR A 44 -4.30 4.74 7.24
N ILE A 45 -3.98 4.33 6.02
CA ILE A 45 -2.73 4.72 5.34
C ILE A 45 -2.96 6.00 4.56
N VAL A 46 -2.12 7.01 4.79
CA VAL A 46 -2.13 8.24 4.00
C VAL A 46 -1.05 8.15 2.94
N THR A 47 -1.42 8.26 1.67
CA THR A 47 -0.47 8.16 0.55
C THR A 47 -0.80 9.17 -0.55
N GLN A 48 0.23 9.68 -1.24
CA GLN A 48 0.07 10.47 -2.47
C GLN A 48 0.07 9.60 -3.73
N GLU A 49 0.25 8.30 -3.58
CA GLU A 49 0.25 7.39 -4.71
C GLU A 49 -1.16 7.19 -5.27
N VAL A 50 -1.26 7.25 -6.60
CA VAL A 50 -2.46 6.89 -7.34
C VAL A 50 -2.33 5.46 -7.81
N SER A 51 -3.37 4.64 -7.56
CA SER A 51 -3.48 3.26 -8.02
C SER A 51 -3.18 3.17 -9.52
N ARG A 52 -2.37 2.18 -9.89
CA ARG A 52 -2.00 1.87 -11.27
C ARG A 52 -1.90 0.35 -11.39
N PRO A 53 -3.04 -0.35 -11.42
CA PRO A 53 -3.07 -1.82 -11.39
C PRO A 53 -2.45 -2.45 -12.64
N GLU A 54 -2.28 -1.71 -13.74
CA GLU A 54 -1.62 -2.17 -14.96
C GLU A 54 -0.08 -2.07 -14.89
N MET A 55 0.45 -1.38 -13.88
CA MET A 55 1.90 -1.16 -13.73
C MET A 55 2.58 -2.44 -13.24
N LYS A 56 3.52 -2.95 -14.03
CA LYS A 56 4.30 -4.15 -13.69
C LYS A 56 5.64 -3.86 -13.00
N SER A 57 6.13 -2.63 -13.13
CA SER A 57 7.47 -2.23 -12.70
C SER A 57 7.56 -1.80 -11.23
N LYS A 58 6.44 -1.53 -10.57
CA LYS A 58 6.38 -1.11 -9.16
C LYS A 58 5.06 -1.56 -8.54
N ILE A 59 5.10 -1.99 -7.29
CA ILE A 59 3.91 -2.20 -6.46
C ILE A 59 3.64 -0.90 -5.72
N LYS A 60 2.53 -0.23 -6.03
CA LYS A 60 2.12 0.98 -5.33
C LYS A 60 1.27 0.65 -4.11
N ILE A 61 1.32 1.44 -3.05
CA ILE A 61 0.57 1.29 -1.80
C ILE A 61 -0.94 1.03 -2.01
N PRO A 62 -1.64 1.70 -2.94
CA PRO A 62 -3.06 1.40 -3.19
C PRO A 62 -3.33 -0.06 -3.58
N GLU A 63 -2.39 -0.75 -4.24
CA GLU A 63 -2.58 -2.12 -4.74
C GLU A 63 -2.71 -3.16 -3.61
N PRO A 64 -1.76 -3.28 -2.66
CA PRO A 64 -1.95 -4.12 -1.50
C PRO A 64 -3.07 -3.61 -0.59
N CYS A 65 -3.28 -2.29 -0.46
CA CYS A 65 -4.38 -1.77 0.35
C CYS A 65 -5.74 -2.25 -0.19
N ASN A 66 -5.95 -2.19 -1.51
CA ASN A 66 -7.15 -2.72 -2.17
C ASN A 66 -7.27 -4.24 -1.94
N ALA A 67 -6.18 -5.00 -2.08
CA ALA A 67 -6.20 -6.45 -1.92
C ALA A 67 -6.50 -6.91 -0.48
N PHE A 68 -6.09 -6.12 0.51
CA PHE A 68 -6.28 -6.42 1.92
C PHE A 68 -7.45 -5.66 2.56
N ASN A 69 -8.18 -4.88 1.77
CA ASN A 69 -9.24 -4.00 2.26
C ASN A 69 -8.76 -3.05 3.39
N VAL A 70 -7.51 -2.61 3.31
CA VAL A 70 -6.93 -1.61 4.21
C VAL A 70 -7.36 -0.24 3.72
N ARG A 71 -7.92 0.57 4.62
CA ARG A 71 -8.32 1.93 4.31
C ARG A 71 -7.09 2.78 3.97
N TYR A 72 -7.15 3.47 2.84
CA TYR A 72 -6.15 4.48 2.48
C TYR A 72 -6.84 5.72 1.91
N ILE A 73 -6.22 6.87 2.13
CA ILE A 73 -6.71 8.18 1.68
C ILE A 73 -5.54 9.05 1.22
N ARG A 74 -5.83 10.09 0.43
CA ARG A 74 -4.85 11.13 0.10
C ARG A 74 -4.70 12.12 1.25
N ALA A 75 -3.56 12.82 1.31
CA ALA A 75 -3.36 13.80 2.38
C ALA A 75 -4.42 14.92 2.39
N MET A 76 -4.91 15.34 1.22
CA MET A 76 -6.03 16.29 1.15
C MET A 76 -7.33 15.73 1.73
N GLU A 77 -7.57 14.43 1.60
CA GLU A 77 -8.74 13.77 2.20
C GLU A 77 -8.56 13.65 3.72
N MET A 78 -7.35 13.34 4.19
CA MET A 78 -7.00 13.37 5.62
C MET A 78 -7.28 14.73 6.23
N PHE A 79 -6.82 15.82 5.62
CA PHE A 79 -7.07 17.17 6.14
C PHE A 79 -8.58 17.48 6.22
N ARG A 80 -9.36 17.07 5.22
CA ARG A 80 -10.83 17.22 5.24
C ARG A 80 -11.49 16.42 6.37
N GLU A 81 -11.01 15.21 6.65
CA GLU A 81 -11.49 14.38 7.77
C GLU A 81 -11.15 14.98 9.14
N LEU A 82 -10.03 15.70 9.23
CA LEU A 82 -9.64 16.44 10.43
C LEU A 82 -10.40 17.77 10.60
N GLY A 83 -11.19 18.19 9.60
CA GLY A 83 -11.91 19.47 9.61
C GLY A 83 -11.03 20.69 9.32
N GLU A 84 -9.83 20.48 8.77
CA GLU A 84 -8.92 21.56 8.39
C GLU A 84 -9.41 22.27 7.12
N THR A 85 -9.44 23.60 7.16
CA THR A 85 -9.83 24.47 6.03
C THR A 85 -8.65 25.35 5.64
N PHE A 86 -8.25 25.32 4.36
CA PHE A 86 -7.18 26.16 3.79
C PHE A 86 -7.74 27.26 2.90
#